data_AF-A0A7Z0S6E3-F1
#
_entry.id   AF-A0A7Z0S6E3-F1
#
_cell.length_a   1.000
_cell.length_b   1.000
_cell.length_c   1.000
_cell.angle_alpha   90.00
_cell.angle_beta   90.00
_cell.angle_gamma   90.00
#
_symmetry.space_group_name_H-M   'P 1'
#
loop_
_entity.id
_entity.type
_entity.pdbx_description
1 polymer ?
#
loop_
_entity_poly.entity_id
_entity_poly.type
_entity_poly.pdbx_seq_one_letter_code
_entity_poly.pdbx_strand_id
1 'polypeptide(L)'
;MTKEDLQKAIEQLLDSGELAENEELQNIFLKARESTNMAELTWKSQLSQNLSLYLLTHQFRTPRQVLELAHSIAKSPHQQRGKGTFLQMLAQSLTHLK
;
A
#
# COMPACT_ATOMS: atom_id res chain seq x y z
N MET A 1 0.45 9.72 -7.84
CA MET A 1 1.76 9.04 -7.73
C MET A 1 2.04 8.26 -8.99
N THR A 2 3.22 8.43 -9.61
CA THR A 2 3.58 7.70 -10.83
C THR A 2 3.91 6.23 -10.55
N LYS A 3 4.07 5.41 -11.58
CA LYS A 3 4.52 4.00 -11.44
C LYS A 3 5.90 3.92 -10.78
N GLU A 4 6.82 4.75 -11.27
CA GLU A 4 8.23 4.77 -10.87
C GLU A 4 8.40 5.24 -9.41
N ASP A 5 7.64 6.26 -8.99
CA ASP A 5 7.63 6.72 -7.60
C ASP A 5 7.22 5.60 -6.64
N LEU A 6 6.17 4.85 -7.01
CA LEU A 6 5.66 3.76 -6.18
C LEU A 6 6.64 2.60 -6.13
N GLN A 7 7.26 2.23 -7.25
CA GLN A 7 8.30 1.20 -7.28
C GLN A 7 9.48 1.58 -6.39
N LYS A 8 9.96 2.82 -6.51
CA LYS A 8 11.07 3.33 -5.70
C LYS A 8 10.73 3.31 -4.21
N ALA A 9 9.51 3.69 -3.84
CA ALA A 9 9.06 3.65 -2.45
C ALA A 9 8.95 2.20 -1.91
N ILE A 10 8.55 1.24 -2.76
CA ILE A 10 8.52 -0.19 -2.39
C ILE A 10 9.94 -0.73 -2.16
N GLU A 11 10.89 -0.43 -3.05
CA GLU A 11 12.29 -0.84 -2.88
C GLU A 11 12.89 -0.24 -1.61
N GLN A 12 12.69 1.06 -1.38
CA GLN A 12 13.16 1.73 -0.16
C GLN A 12 12.61 1.09 1.12
N LEU A 13 11.34 0.70 1.13
CA LEU A 13 10.70 0.02 2.26
C LEU A 13 11.27 -1.39 2.48
N LEU A 14 11.50 -2.15 1.41
CA LEU A 14 12.11 -3.47 1.50
C LEU A 14 13.56 -3.39 2.00
N ASP A 15 14.31 -2.40 1.54
CA ASP A 15 15.71 -2.16 1.94
C ASP A 15 15.84 -1.56 3.35
N SER A 16 14.82 -0.86 3.85
CA SER A 16 14.84 -0.22 5.17
C SER A 16 14.92 -1.21 6.34
N GLY A 17 14.56 -2.49 6.11
CA GLY A 17 14.46 -3.50 7.15
C GLY A 17 13.27 -3.32 8.10
N GLU A 18 12.47 -2.25 7.99
CA GLU A 18 11.28 -2.03 8.84
C GLU A 18 10.21 -3.12 8.66
N LEU A 19 10.26 -3.85 7.55
CA LEU A 19 9.36 -4.95 7.22
C LEU A 19 9.88 -6.32 7.70
N ALA A 20 11.13 -6.41 8.16
CA ALA A 20 11.78 -7.69 8.48
C ALA A 20 11.13 -8.40 9.68
N GLU A 21 10.52 -7.66 10.60
CA GLU A 21 9.78 -8.22 11.74
C GLU A 21 8.37 -8.70 11.35
N ASN A 22 7.91 -8.39 10.13
CA ASN A 22 6.58 -8.76 9.67
C ASN A 22 6.62 -9.44 8.30
N GLU A 23 6.74 -10.77 8.34
CA GLU A 23 6.80 -11.62 7.14
C GLU A 23 5.61 -11.45 6.20
N GLU A 24 4.41 -11.20 6.72
CA GLU A 24 3.21 -11.02 5.90
C GLU A 24 3.29 -9.71 5.13
N LEU A 25 3.66 -8.62 5.80
CA LEU A 25 3.85 -7.31 5.20
C LEU A 25 4.99 -7.34 4.17
N GLN A 26 6.11 -7.96 4.53
CA GLN A 26 7.24 -8.18 3.63
C GLN A 26 6.81 -8.94 2.36
N ASN A 27 6.01 -10.00 2.51
CA ASN A 27 5.47 -10.76 1.38
C ASN A 27 4.53 -9.92 0.49
N ILE A 28 3.73 -9.02 1.07
CA ILE A 28 2.87 -8.11 0.29
C ILE A 28 3.73 -7.21 -0.61
N PHE A 29 4.79 -6.64 -0.08
CA PHE A 29 5.69 -5.76 -0.83
C PHE A 29 6.57 -6.51 -1.84
N LEU A 30 7.03 -7.72 -1.52
CA LEU A 30 7.76 -8.58 -2.47
C LEU A 30 6.88 -8.98 -3.67
N LYS A 31 5.64 -9.41 -3.42
CA LYS A 31 4.67 -9.71 -4.48
C LYS A 31 4.37 -8.48 -5.34
N ALA A 32 4.28 -7.31 -4.73
CA ALA A 32 4.07 -6.08 -5.48
C ALA A 32 5.25 -5.73 -6.38
N ARG A 33 6.49 -5.93 -5.92
CA ARG A 33 7.71 -5.78 -6.73
C ARG A 33 7.70 -6.71 -7.95
N GLU A 34 7.37 -7.97 -7.77
CA GLU A 34 7.29 -8.96 -8.87
C GLU A 34 6.15 -8.65 -9.85
N SER A 35 5.04 -8.12 -9.34
CA SER A 35 3.86 -7.77 -10.14
C SER A 35 4.03 -6.48 -10.95
N THR A 36 5.16 -5.79 -10.84
CA THR A 36 5.43 -4.55 -11.60
C THR A 36 5.51 -4.75 -13.11
N ASN A 37 5.72 -5.99 -13.56
CA ASN A 37 5.66 -6.42 -14.96
C ASN A 37 4.21 -6.54 -15.48
N MET A 38 3.21 -6.55 -14.60
CA MET A 38 1.80 -6.54 -14.99
C MET A 38 1.35 -5.12 -15.38
N ALA A 39 0.16 -5.03 -15.98
CA ALA A 39 -0.50 -3.76 -16.26
C ALA A 39 -0.55 -2.90 -14.98
N GLU A 40 -0.20 -1.62 -15.11
CA GLU A 40 -0.01 -0.71 -13.97
C GLU A 40 -1.20 -0.68 -13.02
N LEU A 41 -2.38 -0.73 -13.62
CA LEU A 41 -3.66 -0.77 -12.93
C LEU A 41 -3.81 -1.97 -11.99
N THR A 42 -3.45 -3.13 -12.49
CA THR A 42 -3.77 -4.42 -11.88
C THR A 42 -2.94 -4.60 -10.63
N TRP A 43 -1.63 -4.39 -10.73
CA TRP A 43 -0.74 -4.58 -9.58
C TRP A 43 -0.93 -3.49 -8.52
N LYS A 44 -1.21 -2.23 -8.91
CA LYS A 44 -1.55 -1.16 -7.95
C LYS A 44 -2.82 -1.49 -7.19
N SER A 45 -3.85 -1.98 -7.88
CA SER A 45 -5.10 -2.42 -7.24
C SER A 45 -4.87 -3.59 -6.29
N GLN A 46 -4.03 -4.55 -6.67
CA GLN A 46 -3.73 -5.72 -5.85
C GLN A 46 -2.90 -5.35 -4.61
N LEU A 47 -1.88 -4.50 -4.75
CA LEU A 47 -1.11 -3.95 -3.64
C LEU A 47 -2.01 -3.17 -2.68
N SER A 48 -2.87 -2.29 -3.20
CA SER A 48 -3.85 -1.54 -2.43
C SER A 48 -4.75 -2.47 -1.61
N GLN A 49 -5.29 -3.52 -2.23
CA GLN A 49 -6.18 -4.47 -1.58
C GLN A 49 -5.48 -5.28 -0.50
N ASN A 50 -4.28 -5.80 -0.79
CA ASN A 50 -3.48 -6.57 0.16
C ASN A 50 -3.07 -5.72 1.37
N LEU A 51 -2.60 -4.49 1.15
CA LEU A 51 -2.26 -3.55 2.22
C LEU A 51 -3.48 -3.22 3.09
N SER A 52 -4.64 -2.99 2.47
CA SER A 52 -5.85 -2.69 3.21
C SER A 52 -6.30 -3.86 4.09
N LEU A 53 -6.23 -5.08 3.55
CA LEU A 53 -6.54 -6.29 4.29
C LEU A 53 -5.60 -6.45 5.49
N TYR A 54 -4.30 -6.30 5.25
CA TYR A 54 -3.28 -6.36 6.29
C TYR A 54 -3.55 -5.34 7.41
N LEU A 55 -3.83 -4.08 7.05
CA LEU A 55 -4.06 -3.01 8.03
C LEU A 55 -5.27 -3.31 8.92
N LEU A 56 -6.32 -3.90 8.36
CA LEU A 56 -7.49 -4.32 9.13
C LEU A 56 -7.21 -5.52 10.03
N THR A 57 -6.51 -6.54 9.52
CA THR A 57 -6.22 -7.76 10.30
C THR A 57 -5.24 -7.48 11.44
N HIS A 58 -4.33 -6.52 11.27
CA HIS A 58 -3.30 -6.17 12.24
C HIS A 58 -3.58 -4.90 13.03
N GLN A 59 -4.83 -4.39 13.02
CA GLN A 59 -5.25 -3.19 13.76
C GLN A 59 -4.33 -1.98 13.53
N PHE A 60 -3.87 -1.79 12.30
CA PHE A 60 -2.96 -0.70 11.92
C PHE A 60 -1.60 -0.69 12.64
N ARG A 61 -1.17 -1.83 13.23
CA ARG A 61 0.22 -2.02 13.68
C ARG A 61 1.13 -2.21 12.48
N THR A 62 1.55 -1.11 11.90
CA THR A 62 2.52 -1.07 10.79
C THR A 62 3.53 0.04 10.98
N PRO A 63 4.73 -0.09 10.38
CA PRO A 63 5.68 1.01 10.29
C PRO A 63 5.05 2.24 9.65
N ARG A 64 5.47 3.42 10.10
CA ARG A 64 4.91 4.70 9.64
C ARG A 64 5.03 4.88 8.13
N GLN A 65 6.16 4.43 7.57
CA GLN A 65 6.43 4.49 6.13
C GLN A 65 5.38 3.74 5.30
N VAL A 66 4.88 2.61 5.82
CA VAL A 66 3.83 1.80 5.19
C VAL A 66 2.48 2.50 5.20
N LEU A 67 2.14 3.16 6.32
CA LEU A 67 0.92 3.98 6.42
C LEU A 67 0.97 5.18 5.48
N GLU A 68 2.11 5.87 5.40
CA GLU A 68 2.31 7.00 4.49
C GLU A 68 2.19 6.57 3.02
N LEU A 69 2.73 5.40 2.68
CA LEU A 69 2.61 4.82 1.34
C LEU A 69 1.16 4.42 1.04
N ALA A 70 0.47 3.73 1.96
CA ALA A 70 -0.94 3.38 1.81
C ALA A 70 -1.82 4.63 1.63
N HIS A 71 -1.53 5.69 2.38
CA HIS A 71 -2.21 6.97 2.25
C HIS A 71 -1.91 7.66 0.91
N SER A 72 -0.67 7.56 0.41
CA SER A 72 -0.27 8.10 -0.90
C SER A 72 -0.93 7.34 -2.07
N ILE A 73 -1.13 6.03 -1.94
CA ILE A 73 -1.92 5.23 -2.87
C ILE A 73 -3.40 5.67 -2.80
N ALA A 74 -3.97 5.83 -1.60
CA ALA A 74 -5.36 6.24 -1.39
C ALA A 74 -5.67 7.65 -1.94
N LYS A 75 -4.72 8.58 -1.77
CA LYS A 75 -4.80 9.97 -2.22
C LYS A 75 -4.65 10.16 -3.72
N SER A 76 -4.46 9.11 -4.51
CA SER A 76 -4.33 9.19 -5.96
C SER A 76 -5.73 9.02 -6.60
N PRO A 77 -6.60 10.05 -6.66
CA PRO A 77 -8.04 9.89 -6.78
C PRO A 77 -8.51 9.89 -8.24
N HIS A 78 -7.62 10.09 -9.22
CA HIS A 78 -8.04 10.68 -10.49
C HIS A 78 -8.24 9.74 -11.69
N GLN A 79 -8.05 8.42 -11.57
CA GLN A 79 -8.20 7.53 -12.74
C GLN A 79 -9.00 6.24 -12.53
N GLN A 80 -9.46 5.93 -11.32
CA GLN A 80 -9.91 4.57 -11.00
C GLN A 80 -11.17 4.54 -10.11
N ARG A 81 -12.29 5.02 -10.64
CA ARG A 81 -13.63 4.82 -10.06
C ARG A 81 -13.90 3.31 -9.93
N GLY A 82 -14.06 2.82 -8.70
CA GLY A 82 -14.66 1.51 -8.40
C GLY A 82 -13.82 0.55 -7.53
N LYS A 83 -12.48 0.66 -7.52
CA LYS A 83 -11.60 -0.27 -6.76
C LYS A 83 -10.71 0.39 -5.70
N GLY A 84 -10.51 1.71 -5.76
CA GLY A 84 -9.75 2.49 -4.77
C GLY A 84 -10.57 3.03 -3.59
N THR A 85 -11.89 2.77 -3.58
CA THR A 85 -12.82 3.28 -2.54
C THR A 85 -12.48 2.77 -1.15
N PHE A 86 -11.88 1.59 -1.02
CA PHE A 86 -11.60 0.99 0.29
C PHE A 86 -10.44 1.66 1.02
N LEU A 87 -9.32 1.92 0.34
CA LEU A 87 -8.23 2.70 0.92
C LEU A 87 -8.65 4.15 1.22
N GLN A 88 -9.54 4.73 0.42
CA GLN A 88 -10.10 6.05 0.70
C GLN A 88 -10.96 6.04 1.97
N MET A 89 -11.83 5.05 2.15
CA MET A 89 -12.61 4.89 3.38
C MET A 89 -11.71 4.60 4.59
N LEU A 90 -10.67 3.77 4.43
CA LEU A 90 -9.68 3.52 5.49
C LEU A 90 -8.91 4.79 5.85
N ALA A 91 -8.39 5.52 4.87
CA ALA A 91 -7.71 6.78 5.09
C ALA A 91 -8.62 7.82 5.78
N GLN A 92 -9.89 7.90 5.39
CA GLN A 92 -10.88 8.76 6.04
C GLN A 92 -11.16 8.33 7.49
N SER A 93 -11.32 7.03 7.75
CA SER A 93 -11.51 6.50 9.10
C SER A 93 -10.31 6.75 10.01
N LEU A 94 -9.09 6.67 9.46
CA LEU A 94 -7.84 6.98 10.16
C LEU A 94 -7.68 8.48 10.42
N THR A 95 -8.16 9.36 9.54
CA THR A 95 -8.16 10.82 9.82
C THR A 95 -9.12 11.21 10.95
N HIS A 96 -10.12 10.38 11.27
CA HIS A 96 -11.03 10.59 12.39
C HIS A 96 -10.54 9.96 13.71
N LEU A 97 -9.48 9.14 13.70
CA LEU A 97 -8.76 8.69 14.89
C LEU A 97 -7.85 9.82 15.36
N LYS A 98 -8.41 10.77 16.12
CA LYS A 98 -7.69 11.82 16.83
C LYS A 98 -8.24 11.94 18.25
#